data_AF-A0A9D6UJ32-F1
#
_entry.id   AF-A0A9D6UJ32-F1
#
_cell.length_a   1.000
_cell.length_b   1.000
_cell.length_c   1.000
_cell.angle_alpha   90.00
_cell.angle_beta   90.00
_cell.angle_gamma   90.00
#
_symmetry.space_group_name_H-M   'P 1'
#
loop_
_entity.id
_entity.type
_entity.pdbx_description
1 polymer ?
#
loop_
_entity_poly.entity_id
_entity_poly.type
_entity_poly.pdbx_seq_one_letter_code
_entity_poly.pdbx_strand_id
1 'polypeptide(L)'
;MTYDCIIIGLGPAGSSAAYYLAKKGLSVLALDKEKFPRHKPCGGCVSYKAEHLLPTDFKAVVNNNINGAVFSYKGRKKTLMALSSAIKAKRRLNLEAVTGQSATW
;
A
#
# COMPACT_ATOMS: atom_id res chain seq x y z
N MET A 1 19.18 22.70 7.58
CA MET A 1 18.12 21.81 8.10
C MET A 1 18.72 20.44 8.31
N THR A 2 18.34 19.75 9.38
CA THR A 2 18.87 18.42 9.72
C THR A 2 17.69 17.46 9.84
N TYR A 3 17.79 16.31 9.18
CA TYR A 3 16.77 15.26 9.21
C TYR A 3 17.39 13.99 9.76
N ASP A 4 16.61 13.20 10.50
CA ASP A 4 17.02 11.88 11.01
C ASP A 4 16.98 10.83 9.90
N CYS A 5 16.09 11.00 8.92
CA CYS A 5 15.95 10.09 7.79
C CYS A 5 15.48 10.82 6.53
N ILE A 6 16.02 10.41 5.38
CA ILE A 6 15.56 10.83 4.05
C ILE A 6 15.05 9.62 3.30
N ILE A 7 13.81 9.67 2.82
CA ILE A 7 13.14 8.61 2.07
C ILE A 7 12.98 9.05 0.63
N ILE A 8 13.48 8.23 -0.29
CA ILE A 8 13.38 8.48 -1.73
C ILE A 8 12.41 7.46 -2.34
N GLY A 9 11.27 7.94 -2.80
CA GLY A 9 10.19 7.18 -3.42
C GLY A 9 9.04 6.89 -2.46
N LEU A 10 7.88 7.52 -2.70
CA LEU A 10 6.63 7.33 -1.96
C LEU A 10 5.74 6.31 -2.68
N GLY A 11 6.28 5.10 -2.87
CA GLY A 11 5.48 3.89 -3.09
C GLY A 11 4.99 3.29 -1.77
N PRO A 12 4.32 2.13 -1.78
CA PRO A 12 3.81 1.49 -0.57
C PRO A 12 4.87 1.35 0.54
N ALA A 13 6.06 0.87 0.19
CA ALA A 13 7.16 0.71 1.15
C ALA A 13 7.63 2.06 1.72
N GLY A 14 7.92 3.05 0.87
CA GLY A 14 8.44 4.34 1.31
C GLY A 14 7.41 5.17 2.07
N SER A 15 6.14 5.15 1.67
CA SER A 15 5.07 5.82 2.43
C SER A 15 4.84 5.17 3.79
N SER A 16 4.91 3.83 3.88
CA SER A 16 4.82 3.12 5.16
C SER A 16 6.02 3.44 6.06
N ALA A 17 7.24 3.46 5.52
CA ALA A 17 8.43 3.83 6.27
C ALA A 17 8.34 5.27 6.80
N ALA A 18 7.94 6.22 5.94
CA ALA A 18 7.76 7.62 6.31
C ALA A 18 6.74 7.76 7.44
N TYR A 19 5.59 7.09 7.30
CA TYR A 19 4.52 7.10 8.31
C TYR A 19 5.02 6.59 9.67
N TYR A 20 5.66 5.42 9.72
CA TYR A 20 6.08 4.84 11.00
C TYR A 20 7.26 5.58 11.65
N LEU A 21 8.18 6.14 10.86
CA LEU A 21 9.28 6.94 11.40
C LEU A 21 8.77 8.28 11.94
N ALA A 22 7.88 8.97 11.20
CA ALA A 22 7.25 10.20 11.65
C ALA A 22 6.39 9.97 12.91
N LYS A 23 5.65 8.86 12.98
CA LYS A 23 4.85 8.48 14.17
C LYS A 23 5.71 8.23 15.42
N LYS A 24 6.99 7.91 15.24
CA LYS A 24 7.97 7.78 16.33
C LYS A 24 8.64 9.11 16.72
N GLY A 25 8.23 10.23 16.12
CA GLY A 25 8.75 11.57 16.43
C GLY A 25 10.05 11.93 15.71
N LEU A 26 10.46 11.17 14.69
CA LEU A 26 11.66 11.47 13.92
C LEU A 26 11.39 12.56 12.86
N SER A 27 12.39 13.40 12.62
CA SER A 27 12.42 14.35 11.52
C SER A 27 12.71 13.62 10.21
N VAL A 28 11.69 13.44 9.37
CA VAL A 28 11.78 12.66 8.13
C VAL A 28 11.51 13.56 6.92
N LEU A 29 12.43 13.56 5.95
CA LEU A 29 12.21 14.15 4.64
C LEU A 29 11.81 13.04 3.65
N ALA A 30 10.67 13.17 2.99
CA ALA A 30 10.25 12.22 1.96
C ALA A 30 10.14 12.90 0.60
N LEU A 31 10.75 12.29 -0.41
CA LEU A 31 10.81 12.80 -1.78
C LEU A 31 10.22 11.76 -2.74
N ASP A 32 9.41 12.20 -3.71
CA ASP A 32 8.99 11.37 -4.84
C ASP A 32 9.13 12.21 -6.11
N LYS A 33 9.45 11.56 -7.23
CA LYS A 33 9.57 12.22 -8.53
C LYS A 33 8.21 12.75 -9.00
N GLU A 34 7.15 12.05 -8.64
CA GLU A 34 5.82 12.27 -9.17
C GLU A 34 4.96 13.12 -8.22
N LYS A 35 4.06 13.93 -8.78
CA LYS A 35 3.09 14.69 -7.99
C LYS A 35 1.91 13.79 -7.59
N PHE A 36 1.47 13.89 -6.33
CA PHE A 36 0.30 13.17 -5.84
C PHE A 36 -1.00 13.94 -6.08
N PRO A 37 -2.15 13.26 -6.26
CA PRO A 37 -2.33 11.81 -6.39
C PRO A 37 -1.90 11.29 -7.77
N ARG A 38 -1.14 10.19 -7.81
CA ARG A 38 -0.70 9.55 -9.06
C ARG A 38 -1.18 8.11 -9.17
N HIS A 39 -1.25 7.61 -10.40
CA HIS A 39 -1.45 6.19 -10.66
C HIS A 39 -0.11 5.43 -10.64
N LYS A 40 0.00 4.41 -9.79
CA LYS A 40 1.12 3.45 -9.79
C LYS A 40 0.59 2.07 -10.24
N PRO A 41 0.98 1.55 -11.42
CA PRO A 41 0.50 0.26 -11.89
C PRO A 41 0.78 -0.85 -10.87
N CYS A 42 -0.27 -1.47 -10.37
CA CYS A 42 -0.22 -2.53 -9.38
C CYS A 42 -1.53 -3.33 -9.44
N GLY A 43 -1.46 -4.64 -9.16
CA GLY A 43 -2.66 -5.47 -8.99
C GLY A 43 -3.49 -5.10 -7.74
N GLY A 44 -2.97 -4.23 -6.88
CA GLY A 44 -3.69 -3.66 -5.75
C GLY A 44 -3.98 -4.64 -4.61
N CYS A 45 -3.37 -5.83 -4.64
CA CYS A 45 -3.64 -6.92 -3.72
C CYS A 45 -2.69 -6.90 -2.53
N VAL A 46 -3.23 -6.96 -1.32
CA VAL A 46 -2.48 -7.07 -0.06
C VAL A 46 -2.93 -8.33 0.66
N SER A 47 -1.96 -9.16 1.08
CA SER A 47 -2.25 -10.34 1.90
C SER A 47 -2.82 -9.93 3.25
N TYR A 48 -3.82 -10.67 3.74
CA TYR A 48 -4.32 -10.55 5.12
C TYR A 48 -3.18 -10.54 6.15
N LYS A 49 -2.15 -11.36 5.93
CA LYS A 49 -0.99 -11.47 6.84
C LYS A 49 -0.22 -10.16 6.98
N ALA A 50 -0.20 -9.31 5.95
CA ALA A 50 0.50 -8.04 5.97
C ALA A 50 -0.36 -6.88 6.50
N GLU A 51 -1.64 -7.12 6.82
CA GLU A 51 -2.56 -6.06 7.24
C GLU A 51 -2.11 -5.34 8.51
N HIS A 52 -1.55 -6.07 9.48
CA HIS A 52 -1.08 -5.51 10.74
C HIS A 52 0.13 -4.56 10.58
N LEU A 53 0.81 -4.60 9.42
CA LEU A 53 1.92 -3.71 9.07
C LEU A 53 1.46 -2.43 8.39
N LEU A 54 0.15 -2.26 8.19
CA LEU A 54 -0.41 -1.11 7.51
C LEU A 54 -1.00 -0.10 8.51
N PRO A 55 -1.03 1.18 8.13
CA PRO A 55 -1.71 2.22 8.90
C PRO A 55 -3.16 1.84 9.23
N THR A 56 -3.66 2.25 10.39
CA THR A 56 -4.97 1.83 10.93
C THR A 56 -6.15 2.22 10.03
N ASP A 57 -6.00 3.32 9.30
CA ASP A 57 -6.92 3.87 8.30
C ASP A 57 -6.89 3.10 6.96
N PHE A 58 -5.96 2.17 6.75
CA PHE A 58 -5.88 1.36 5.54
C PHE A 58 -7.18 0.60 5.23
N LYS A 59 -7.96 0.22 6.25
CA LYS A 59 -9.26 -0.45 6.04
C LYS A 59 -10.26 0.42 5.28
N ALA A 60 -10.21 1.74 5.46
CA ALA A 60 -11.12 2.69 4.79
C ALA A 60 -10.91 2.73 3.27
N VAL A 61 -9.80 2.18 2.79
CA VAL A 61 -9.37 2.32 1.39
C VAL A 61 -9.36 0.99 0.64
N VAL A 62 -9.88 -0.06 1.28
CA VAL A 62 -10.05 -1.39 0.69
C VAL A 62 -11.38 -1.43 -0.04
N ASN A 63 -11.36 -1.78 -1.33
CA ASN A 63 -12.56 -1.78 -2.16
C ASN A 63 -13.15 -3.18 -2.33
N ASN A 64 -12.35 -4.23 -2.14
CA ASN A 64 -12.82 -5.60 -2.33
C ASN A 64 -12.02 -6.61 -1.50
N ASN A 65 -12.66 -7.74 -1.18
CA ASN A 65 -12.04 -8.90 -0.53
C ASN A 65 -11.96 -10.05 -1.55
N ILE A 66 -10.75 -10.57 -1.77
CA ILE A 66 -10.45 -11.65 -2.70
C ILE A 66 -10.29 -12.94 -1.90
N ASN A 67 -11.20 -13.88 -2.10
CA ASN A 67 -11.24 -15.15 -1.37
C ASN A 67 -10.64 -16.33 -2.15
N GLY A 68 -10.08 -16.07 -3.34
CA GLY A 68 -9.51 -17.12 -4.18
C GLY A 68 -8.76 -16.56 -5.38
N ALA A 69 -7.95 -17.40 -6.01
CA ALA A 69 -7.29 -17.13 -7.27
C ALA A 69 -7.58 -18.25 -8.26
N VAL A 70 -7.76 -17.91 -9.54
CA VAL A 70 -7.92 -18.91 -10.60
C VAL A 70 -6.64 -18.93 -11.42
N PHE A 71 -6.02 -20.09 -11.49
CA PHE A 71 -4.84 -20.32 -12.32
C PHE A 71 -5.26 -21.05 -13.60
N SER A 72 -4.71 -20.64 -14.73
CA SER A 72 -4.88 -21.33 -16.01
C SER A 72 -3.59 -21.20 -16.82
N TYR A 73 -3.30 -22.19 -17.68
CA TYR A 73 -2.11 -22.18 -18.51
C TYR A 73 -2.47 -22.49 -19.96
N LYS A 74 -2.09 -21.61 -20.90
CA LYS A 74 -2.40 -21.73 -22.34
C LYS A 74 -3.89 -21.98 -22.62
N GLY A 75 -4.78 -21.34 -21.86
CA GLY A 75 -6.23 -21.55 -21.98
C GLY A 75 -6.73 -22.94 -21.54
N ARG A 76 -5.84 -23.80 -21.03
CA ARG A 76 -6.16 -25.13 -20.52
C ARG A 76 -6.75 -25.02 -19.11
N LYS A 77 -7.26 -26.16 -18.61
CA LYS A 77 -8.01 -26.36 -17.36
C LYS A 77 -7.74 -25.30 -16.29
N LYS A 78 -8.80 -24.60 -15.88
CA LYS A 78 -8.80 -23.65 -14.78
C LYS A 78 -8.74 -24.41 -13.45
N THR A 79 -7.78 -24.06 -12.61
CA THR A 79 -7.71 -24.55 -11.22
C THR A 79 -8.06 -23.40 -10.29
N LEU A 80 -9.14 -23.54 -9.54
CA LEU A 80 -9.49 -22.62 -8.48
C LEU A 80 -8.67 -22.95 -7.23
N MET A 81 -7.94 -21.98 -6.73
CA MET A 81 -7.32 -22.01 -5.43
C MET A 81 -8.14 -21.12 -4.50
N ALA A 82 -8.93 -21.73 -3.62
CA ALA A 82 -9.56 -21.01 -2.52
C ALA A 82 -8.48 -20.54 -1.54
N LEU A 83 -8.60 -19.33 -1.04
CA LEU A 83 -7.70 -18.78 -0.03
C LEU A 83 -8.30 -19.02 1.35
N SER A 84 -7.49 -19.52 2.27
CA SER A 84 -7.87 -19.65 3.69
C SER A 84 -8.07 -18.30 4.39
N SER A 85 -7.67 -17.19 3.75
CA SER A 85 -7.80 -15.83 4.27
C SER A 85 -7.91 -14.83 3.13
N ALA A 86 -8.81 -13.85 3.25
CA ALA A 86 -9.10 -12.90 2.19
C ALA A 86 -7.91 -11.97 1.88
N ILE A 87 -7.54 -11.85 0.61
CA ILE A 87 -6.63 -10.81 0.11
C ILE A 87 -7.44 -9.52 -0.04
N LYS A 88 -6.94 -8.39 0.44
CA LYS A 88 -7.61 -7.10 0.31
C LYS A 88 -7.16 -6.42 -0.97
N ALA A 89 -8.11 -5.97 -1.80
CA ALA A 89 -7.84 -5.34 -3.07
C ALA A 89 -8.19 -3.85 -3.05
N LYS A 90 -7.30 -3.04 -3.62
CA LYS A 90 -7.46 -1.60 -3.79
C LYS A 90 -7.23 -1.21 -5.25
N ARG A 91 -8.13 -0.40 -5.82
CA ARG A 91 -8.07 0.02 -7.24
C ARG A 91 -7.15 1.24 -7.48
N ARG A 92 -6.83 2.02 -6.44
CA ARG A 92 -6.05 3.27 -6.55
C ARG A 92 -5.28 3.59 -5.26
N LEU A 93 -3.95 3.55 -5.29
CA LEU A 93 -3.13 4.05 -4.17
C LEU A 93 -3.14 5.58 -4.17
N ASN A 94 -4.19 6.20 -3.63
CA ASN A 94 -4.06 7.56 -3.11
C ASN A 94 -3.18 7.47 -1.85
N LEU A 95 -2.03 8.12 -1.90
CA LEU A 95 -1.06 8.15 -0.80
C LEU A 95 -1.68 8.82 0.44
N GLU A 96 -2.51 9.84 0.22
CA GLU A 96 -3.30 10.54 1.26
C GLU A 96 -4.12 9.59 2.12
N ALA A 97 -4.57 8.48 1.54
CA ALA A 97 -5.44 7.52 2.20
C ALA A 97 -4.65 6.41 2.95
N VAL A 98 -3.33 6.42 2.84
CA VAL A 98 -2.43 5.54 3.63
C VAL A 98 -1.67 6.37 4.68
N THR A 99 -1.51 7.68 4.49
CA THR A 99 -0.81 8.55 5.42
C THR A 99 -1.74 9.38 6.32
N GLY A 100 -3.06 9.40 6.07
CA GLY A 100 -4.06 10.09 6.90
C GLY A 100 -3.87 11.61 7.03
N GLN A 101 -2.92 12.18 6.29
CA GLN A 101 -2.56 13.60 6.33
C GLN A 101 -2.38 14.10 4.91
N SER A 102 -3.03 15.22 4.62
CA SER A 102 -2.57 16.18 3.62
C SER A 102 -1.09 16.42 3.88
N ALA A 103 -0.24 15.98 2.97
CA ALA A 103 1.19 16.23 3.03
C ALA A 103 1.44 17.73 2.82
N THR A 104 1.22 18.53 3.86
CA THR A 104 1.88 19.82 4.03
C THR A 104 3.26 19.50 4.60
N TRP A 105 4.21 19.25 3.71
CA TRP A 105 5.63 19.30 4.01
C TRP A 105 6.10 20.75 3.90
#